data_AF-J2UER9-F1
#
_entry.id   AF-J2UER9-F1
#
_cell.length_a   1.000
_cell.length_b   1.000
_cell.length_c   1.000
_cell.angle_alpha   90.00
_cell.angle_beta   90.00
_cell.angle_gamma   90.00
#
_symmetry.space_group_name_H-M   'P 1'
#
loop_
_entity.id
_entity.type
_entity.pdbx_description
1 polymer ?
#
loop_
_entity_poly.entity_id
_entity_poly.type
_entity_poly.pdbx_seq_one_letter_code
_entity_poly.pdbx_strand_id
1 'polypeptide(L)'
;MTAVTVNIVGGTQAQNTTAVTVGAVRWGANGTANFGQSQNVAEGICDLVVYKTTAPTQISIKVDVYGNVAVINITVNDDTISVN
;
A
#
# COMPACT_ATOMS: atom_id res chain seq x y z
N MET A 1 8.12 13.30 8.48
CA MET A 1 7.53 11.94 8.45
C MET A 1 6.03 12.14 8.56
N THR A 2 5.26 11.47 7.70
CA THR A 2 3.80 11.58 7.66
C THR A 2 3.16 10.31 8.18
N ALA A 3 2.10 10.45 8.97
CA ALA A 3 1.28 9.33 9.40
C ALA A 3 0.44 8.83 8.20
N VAL A 4 0.74 7.63 7.70
CA VAL A 4 0.07 7.01 6.55
C VAL A 4 -0.80 5.85 7.00
N THR A 5 -2.01 5.76 6.50
CA THR A 5 -2.88 4.58 6.65
C THR A 5 -3.17 3.99 5.28
N VAL A 6 -2.92 2.68 5.11
CA VAL A 6 -3.20 1.98 3.85
C VAL A 6 -4.44 1.10 4.00
N ASN A 7 -5.39 1.26 3.09
CA ASN A 7 -6.58 0.42 2.98
C ASN A 7 -6.66 -0.21 1.59
N ILE A 8 -7.11 -1.45 1.51
CA ILE A 8 -7.50 -2.09 0.24
C ILE A 8 -9.02 -1.94 0.13
N VAL A 9 -9.47 -1.10 -0.79
CA VAL A 9 -10.90 -0.75 -0.93
C VAL A 9 -11.61 -1.48 -2.07
N GLY A 10 -10.88 -2.21 -2.92
CA GLY A 10 -11.46 -3.02 -3.97
C GLY A 10 -10.46 -3.63 -4.94
N GLY A 11 -10.98 -4.15 -6.06
CA GLY A 11 -10.21 -4.72 -7.16
C GLY A 11 -10.26 -6.25 -7.21
N THR A 12 -10.00 -6.81 -8.39
CA THR A 12 -10.11 -8.27 -8.63
C THR A 12 -9.12 -9.10 -7.82
N GLN A 13 -8.08 -8.47 -7.27
CA GLN A 13 -7.01 -9.11 -6.51
C GLN A 13 -6.99 -8.67 -5.03
N ALA A 14 -8.04 -7.99 -4.55
CA ALA A 14 -8.12 -7.52 -3.17
C ALA A 14 -7.92 -8.65 -2.14
N GLN A 15 -8.60 -9.80 -2.35
CA GLN A 15 -8.52 -10.96 -1.46
C GLN A 15 -7.20 -11.74 -1.57
N ASN A 16 -6.48 -11.57 -2.67
CA ASN A 16 -5.18 -12.21 -2.91
C ASN A 16 -4.00 -11.33 -2.44
N THR A 17 -4.29 -10.11 -1.98
CA THR A 17 -3.27 -9.19 -1.47
C THR A 17 -2.85 -9.60 -0.06
N THR A 18 -1.56 -9.83 0.11
CA THR A 18 -0.98 -10.29 1.38
C THR A 18 -0.34 -9.15 2.16
N ALA A 19 0.27 -8.19 1.48
CA ALA A 19 0.93 -7.05 2.10
C ALA A 19 1.03 -5.87 1.13
N VAL A 20 1.23 -4.68 1.69
CA VAL A 20 1.56 -3.47 0.93
C VAL A 20 2.72 -2.76 1.62
N THR A 21 3.67 -2.25 0.84
CA THR A 21 4.71 -1.35 1.35
C THR A 21 4.54 0.04 0.79
N VAL A 22 4.92 1.05 1.56
CA VAL A 22 5.11 2.42 1.09
C VAL A 22 6.49 2.87 1.56
N GLY A 23 7.42 3.02 0.63
CA GLY A 23 8.84 3.16 0.96
C GLY A 23 9.34 1.95 1.76
N ALA A 24 9.94 2.20 2.93
CA ALA A 24 10.46 1.14 3.80
C ALA A 24 9.42 0.54 4.78
N VAL A 25 8.18 1.05 4.78
CA VAL A 25 7.14 0.68 5.77
C VAL A 25 6.17 -0.33 5.18
N ARG A 26 5.71 -1.30 5.97
CA ARG A 26 4.89 -2.44 5.51
C ARG A 26 3.62 -2.64 6.32
N TRP A 27 2.52 -2.87 5.61
CA TRP A 27 1.21 -3.29 6.13
C TRP A 27 0.89 -4.72 5.70
N GLY A 28 0.16 -5.46 6.54
CA GLY A 28 -0.26 -6.83 6.27
C GLY A 28 0.79 -7.87 6.66
N ALA A 29 0.91 -8.96 5.90
CA ALA A 29 1.77 -10.09 6.22
C ALA A 29 3.24 -9.68 6.44
N ASN A 30 3.80 -10.04 7.59
CA ASN A 30 5.15 -9.66 8.05
C ASN A 30 5.38 -8.14 8.16
N GLY A 31 4.31 -7.34 8.17
CA GLY A 31 4.36 -5.90 8.45
C GLY A 31 4.28 -5.59 9.93
N THR A 32 4.66 -4.37 10.29
CA THR A 32 4.55 -3.83 11.65
C THR A 32 3.16 -3.28 11.96
N ALA A 33 2.25 -3.24 10.98
CA ALA A 33 0.84 -2.91 11.19
C ALA A 33 -0.09 -3.67 10.21
N ASN A 34 -1.35 -3.79 10.60
CA ASN A 34 -2.41 -4.31 9.73
C ASN A 34 -2.96 -3.20 8.81
N PHE A 35 -3.61 -3.57 7.69
CA PHE A 35 -4.36 -2.60 6.87
C PHE A 35 -5.36 -1.81 7.74
N GLY A 36 -5.51 -0.52 7.46
CA GLY A 36 -6.34 0.40 8.26
C GLY A 36 -5.66 0.96 9.51
N GLN A 37 -4.44 0.54 9.84
CA GLN A 37 -3.65 1.13 10.92
C GLN A 37 -2.62 2.13 10.39
N SER A 38 -2.40 3.20 11.14
CA SER A 38 -1.47 4.26 10.78
C SER A 38 -0.02 3.88 11.08
N GLN A 39 0.92 4.23 10.19
CA GLN A 39 2.36 4.15 10.41
C GLN A 39 3.08 5.38 9.87
N ASN A 40 4.21 5.75 10.47
CA ASN A 40 5.01 6.89 10.01
C ASN A 40 5.86 6.49 8.80
N VAL A 41 5.70 7.21 7.69
CA VAL A 41 6.48 7.04 6.46
C VAL A 41 7.33 8.29 6.24
N ALA A 42 8.53 8.12 5.67
CA ALA A 42 9.34 9.25 5.24
C ALA A 42 8.59 10.04 4.16
N GLU A 43 8.66 11.36 4.23
CA GLU A 43 8.05 12.21 3.20
C GLU A 43 8.84 12.14 1.90
N GLY A 44 8.15 12.28 0.78
CA GLY A 44 8.74 12.17 -0.55
C GLY A 44 7.93 11.32 -1.53
N ILE A 45 8.46 11.22 -2.75
CA ILE A 45 7.99 10.24 -3.74
C ILE A 45 8.46 8.85 -3.29
N CYS A 46 7.52 7.99 -2.92
CA CYS A 46 7.76 6.64 -2.41
C CYS A 46 7.26 5.58 -3.40
N ASP A 47 7.90 4.40 -3.39
CA ASP A 47 7.33 3.21 -4.03
C ASP A 47 6.21 2.65 -3.17
N LEU A 48 5.02 2.51 -3.76
CA LEU A 48 3.95 1.69 -3.21
C LEU A 48 4.00 0.33 -3.91
N VAL A 49 4.29 -0.73 -3.17
CA VAL A 49 4.38 -2.10 -3.71
C VAL A 49 3.30 -2.95 -3.07
N VAL A 50 2.52 -3.66 -3.89
CA VAL A 50 1.50 -4.60 -3.46
C VAL A 50 2.03 -6.02 -3.69
N TYR A 51 1.93 -6.87 -2.67
CA TYR A 51 2.32 -8.28 -2.72
C TYR A 51 1.08 -9.16 -2.78
N LYS A 52 1.03 -10.09 -3.74
CA LYS A 52 -0.10 -10.98 -3.99
C LYS A 52 0.31 -12.46 -4.01
N THR A 53 -0.66 -13.35 -3.80
CA THR A 53 -0.50 -14.80 -3.96
C THR A 53 -0.57 -15.27 -5.41
N THR A 54 -1.16 -14.46 -6.29
CA THR A 54 -1.33 -14.71 -7.73
C THR A 54 -0.27 -13.99 -8.55
N ALA A 55 0.00 -14.46 -9.78
CA ALA A 55 0.92 -13.79 -10.69
C ALA A 55 0.25 -12.56 -11.35
N PRO A 56 0.98 -11.44 -11.52
CA PRO A 56 2.29 -11.14 -10.94
C PRO A 56 2.21 -10.99 -9.42
N THR A 57 3.17 -11.61 -8.70
CA THR A 57 3.18 -11.63 -7.23
C THR A 57 3.52 -10.28 -6.62
N GLN A 58 4.03 -9.34 -7.43
CA GLN A 58 4.33 -7.97 -7.03
C GLN A 58 3.95 -7.02 -8.15
N ILE A 59 3.28 -5.93 -7.79
CA ILE A 59 3.01 -4.78 -8.65
C ILE A 59 3.35 -3.51 -7.88
N SER A 60 3.77 -2.45 -8.56
CA SER A 60 4.17 -1.21 -7.91
C SER A 60 3.82 0.04 -8.70
N ILE A 61 3.67 1.15 -7.96
CA ILE A 61 3.50 2.51 -8.48
C ILE A 61 4.29 3.49 -7.61
N LYS A 62 4.44 4.73 -8.06
CA LYS A 62 4.95 5.83 -7.25
C LYS A 62 3.78 6.58 -6.59
N VAL A 63 3.95 6.96 -5.33
CA VAL A 63 2.99 7.80 -4.59
C VAL A 63 3.72 8.93 -3.87
N ASP A 64 3.08 10.09 -3.80
CA ASP A 64 3.57 11.24 -3.04
C ASP A 64 3.11 11.13 -1.58
N VAL A 65 4.06 11.12 -0.65
CA VAL A 65 3.79 11.12 0.79
C VAL A 65 4.18 12.48 1.37
N TYR A 66 3.19 13.34 1.63
CA TYR A 66 3.39 14.66 2.24
C TYR A 66 2.23 15.06 3.15
N GLY A 67 2.49 15.94 4.13
CA GLY A 67 1.46 16.54 4.98
C GLY A 67 1.21 15.80 6.30
N ASN A 68 0.10 16.14 6.97
CA ASN A 68 -0.12 15.76 8.38
C ASN A 68 -0.78 14.39 8.61
N VAL A 69 -1.55 13.84 7.67
CA VAL A 69 -2.04 12.44 7.69
C VAL A 69 -2.43 12.08 6.25
N ALA A 70 -1.93 10.96 5.71
CA ALA A 70 -2.29 10.48 4.38
C ALA A 70 -3.04 9.15 4.49
N VAL A 71 -4.31 9.13 4.09
CA VAL A 71 -5.05 7.88 3.88
C VAL A 71 -4.85 7.48 2.43
N ILE A 72 -4.27 6.30 2.20
CA ILE A 72 -4.04 5.73 0.88
C ILE A 72 -5.03 4.57 0.71
N ASN A 73 -6.11 4.82 -0.02
CA ASN A 73 -7.06 3.80 -0.39
C ASN A 73 -6.66 3.23 -1.75
N ILE A 74 -6.32 1.94 -1.80
CA ILE A 74 -5.88 1.30 -3.05
C ILE A 74 -6.91 0.31 -3.58
N THR A 75 -7.01 0.26 -4.90
CA THR A 75 -7.70 -0.79 -5.65
C THR A 75 -6.64 -1.66 -6.33
N VAL A 76 -6.71 -2.98 -6.14
CA VAL A 76 -5.69 -3.92 -6.62
C VAL A 76 -6.26 -4.85 -7.68
N ASN A 77 -5.73 -4.77 -8.90
CA ASN A 77 -6.09 -5.65 -10.01
C ASN A 77 -4.92 -6.57 -10.38
N ASP A 78 -5.03 -7.28 -11.51
CA ASP A 78 -4.03 -8.25 -11.95
C ASP A 78 -2.66 -7.59 -12.19
N ASP A 79 -2.59 -6.53 -12.98
CA ASP A 79 -1.31 -5.89 -13.31
C ASP A 79 -1.22 -4.43 -12.86
N THR A 80 -2.27 -3.90 -12.23
CA THR A 80 -2.38 -2.47 -11.93
C THR A 80 -2.81 -2.19 -10.49
N ILE A 81 -2.34 -1.06 -9.98
CA ILE A 81 -2.78 -0.44 -8.73
C ILE A 81 -3.37 0.92 -9.07
N SER A 82 -4.47 1.28 -8.41
CA SER A 82 -5.00 2.64 -8.43
C SER A 82 -5.14 3.16 -7.01
N VAL A 83 -4.75 4.41 -6.79
CA VAL A 83 -4.92 5.13 -5.51
C VAL A 83 -6.10 6.08 -5.66
N ASN A 84 -7.00 6.05 -4.68
CA ASN A 84 -8.21 6.87 -4.63
C ASN A 84 -8.12 7.93 -3.53
#